data_AF-A0A1F6PHN8-F1
#
_entry.id   AF-A0A1F6PHN8-F1
#
_cell.length_a   1.000
_cell.length_b   1.000
_cell.length_c   1.000
_cell.angle_alpha   90.00
_cell.angle_beta   90.00
_cell.angle_gamma   90.00
#
_symmetry.space_group_name_H-M   'P 1'
#
loop_
_entity.id
_entity.type
_entity.pdbx_description
1 polymer ?
#
loop_
_entity_poly.entity_id
_entity_poly.type
_entity_poly.pdbx_seq_one_letter_code
_entity_poly.pdbx_strand_id
1 'polypeptide(L)'
;MQSAECSLNKNLDQISRYNSFLARKILNHNKPHGYAEFIESNSSSINLLYNNILIHDQIDPINEAIDLLNSLSRNNSKDITVIYGLGLGYTLKRFADDYKGNIIVFDPSLDILRITFEAVDFSQEFGNPKILITNIVEDITRHIMRFFNEDCKVHFLALDSYKQLFPEIYELVSNEVQYSMPEEYTGGELNINIGSGKWKKPGWKTLDCYRFATFYRDLRTIEPLPLEDNVITKAFCSHCIEHIEDHHLENLLKEIYRCMKPGGLFRISCPDAQLAFDAYERDDADWFRWLKKNNIGAMLVNTFVSYQNQIGGPEVDDRAVKEKFETLDKEEFIKWAVSLKDLNKPYIAHTNGFTYEKLSRKLEEAGFVNIKHSGYKQSSDPELRLSDFDLHPSISLYVECFKP
;
A
#
# COMPACT_ATOMS: atom_id res chain seq x y z
N MET A 1 32.86 -28.80 8.26
CA MET A 1 33.13 -27.34 8.37
C MET A 1 33.37 -26.70 7.00
N GLN A 2 34.34 -27.15 6.19
CA GLN A 2 34.65 -26.51 4.89
C GLN A 2 33.49 -26.55 3.85
N SER A 3 32.66 -27.59 3.85
CA SER A 3 31.46 -27.69 2.99
C SER A 3 30.30 -26.81 3.46
N ALA A 4 30.10 -26.67 4.78
CA ALA A 4 29.00 -25.91 5.36
C ALA A 4 29.21 -24.39 5.20
N GLU A 5 30.45 -23.93 5.40
CA GLU A 5 30.84 -22.53 5.17
C GLU A 5 30.78 -22.16 3.68
N CYS A 6 30.91 -23.16 2.79
CA CYS A 6 30.75 -22.99 1.35
C CYS A 6 29.27 -22.79 0.96
N SER A 7 28.34 -23.60 1.49
CA SER A 7 26.90 -23.48 1.19
C SER A 7 26.32 -22.17 1.71
N LEU A 8 26.65 -21.78 2.95
CA LEU A 8 26.14 -20.55 3.57
C LEU A 8 26.48 -19.32 2.72
N ASN A 9 27.75 -19.15 2.35
CA ASN A 9 28.19 -17.98 1.60
C ASN A 9 27.52 -17.90 0.22
N LYS A 10 27.41 -19.03 -0.51
CA LYS A 10 26.73 -19.05 -1.81
C LYS A 10 25.26 -18.63 -1.70
N ASN A 11 24.56 -19.11 -0.67
CA ASN A 11 23.16 -18.74 -0.44
C ASN A 11 23.03 -17.25 -0.13
N LEU A 12 23.85 -16.74 0.80
CA LEU A 12 23.83 -15.34 1.21
C LEU A 12 24.21 -14.41 0.06
N ASP A 13 25.15 -14.80 -0.81
CA ASP A 13 25.53 -14.03 -1.99
C ASP A 13 24.35 -13.82 -2.93
N GLN A 14 23.52 -14.85 -3.16
CA GLN A 14 22.31 -14.71 -3.99
C GLN A 14 21.26 -13.83 -3.31
N ILE A 15 20.98 -14.08 -2.03
CA ILE A 15 20.00 -13.30 -1.26
C ILE A 15 20.39 -11.83 -1.21
N SER A 16 21.68 -11.52 -1.08
CA SER A 16 22.17 -10.14 -0.96
C SER A 16 21.82 -9.26 -2.16
N ARG A 17 21.57 -9.86 -3.34
CA ARG A 17 21.21 -9.16 -4.58
C ARG A 17 19.84 -8.53 -4.52
N TYR A 18 18.92 -9.07 -3.72
CA TYR A 18 17.55 -8.55 -3.58
C TYR A 18 17.16 -8.22 -2.13
N ASN A 19 17.85 -8.77 -1.13
CA ASN A 19 17.61 -8.53 0.30
C ASN A 19 18.91 -8.58 1.11
N SER A 20 19.76 -7.56 0.92
CA SER A 20 21.03 -7.41 1.65
C SER A 20 20.86 -7.32 3.18
N PHE A 21 19.71 -6.83 3.65
CA PHE A 21 19.40 -6.75 5.07
C PHE A 21 19.17 -8.12 5.69
N LEU A 22 18.39 -8.99 5.05
CA LEU A 22 18.19 -10.38 5.48
C LEU A 22 19.51 -11.16 5.46
N ALA A 23 20.28 -11.05 4.37
CA ALA A 23 21.57 -11.72 4.27
C ALA A 23 22.50 -11.35 5.43
N ARG A 24 22.56 -10.06 5.79
CA ARG A 24 23.35 -9.59 6.94
C ARG A 24 22.81 -10.09 8.28
N LYS A 25 21.48 -10.13 8.46
CA LYS A 25 20.87 -10.68 9.68
C LYS A 25 21.27 -12.15 9.89
N ILE A 26 21.17 -12.97 8.84
CA ILE A 26 21.54 -14.39 8.90
C ILE A 26 23.04 -14.57 9.12
N LEU A 27 23.88 -13.77 8.45
CA LEU A 27 25.34 -13.83 8.63
C LEU A 27 25.76 -13.57 10.08
N ASN A 28 25.13 -12.57 10.72
CA ASN A 28 25.41 -12.19 12.10
C ASN A 28 24.78 -13.13 13.13
N HIS A 29 23.85 -14.00 12.70
CA HIS A 29 23.15 -14.94 13.55
C HIS A 29 23.90 -16.27 13.64
N ASN A 30 25.07 -16.28 14.28
CA ASN A 30 25.99 -17.43 14.30
C ASN A 30 25.78 -18.40 15.48
N LYS A 31 24.79 -18.15 16.34
CA LYS A 31 24.40 -19.03 17.44
C LYS A 31 22.88 -19.13 17.49
N PRO A 32 22.29 -20.32 17.30
CA PRO A 32 20.85 -20.49 17.48
C PRO A 32 20.47 -20.18 18.93
N HIS A 33 19.33 -19.53 19.11
CA HIS A 33 18.71 -19.29 20.41
C HIS A 33 18.00 -20.55 20.93
N GLY A 34 17.50 -21.40 20.03
CA GLY A 34 16.80 -22.65 20.33
C GLY A 34 17.70 -23.89 20.30
N TYR A 35 17.18 -25.00 20.83
CA TYR A 35 17.80 -26.32 20.68
C TYR A 35 17.52 -26.85 19.28
N ALA A 36 18.57 -27.31 18.59
CA ALA A 36 18.50 -27.83 17.24
C ALA A 36 19.35 -29.10 17.09
N GLU A 37 18.77 -30.16 16.53
CA GLU A 37 19.46 -31.42 16.25
C GLU A 37 18.98 -32.00 14.91
N PHE A 38 19.92 -32.48 14.09
CA PHE A 38 19.58 -33.25 12.89
C PHE A 38 19.27 -34.69 13.26
N ILE A 39 18.11 -35.17 12.83
CA ILE A 39 17.60 -36.52 13.12
C ILE A 39 17.30 -37.22 11.80
N GLU A 40 17.58 -38.52 11.71
CA GLU A 40 17.20 -39.33 10.55
C GLU A 40 15.72 -39.72 10.65
N SER A 41 14.94 -39.47 9.58
CA SER A 41 13.55 -39.92 9.45
C SER A 41 13.48 -41.42 9.23
N ASN A 42 12.27 -41.99 9.34
CA ASN A 42 12.07 -43.42 9.08
C ASN A 42 12.36 -43.81 7.61
N SER A 43 12.34 -42.84 6.69
CA SER A 43 12.72 -42.99 5.27
C SER A 43 14.22 -42.77 4.99
N SER A 44 15.05 -42.65 6.03
CA SER A 44 16.48 -42.28 5.94
C SER A 44 16.76 -40.88 5.38
N SER A 45 15.75 -40.01 5.34
CA SER A 45 15.93 -38.58 5.03
C SER A 45 16.30 -37.80 6.29
N ILE A 46 17.02 -36.69 6.14
CA ILE A 46 17.38 -35.86 7.28
C ILE A 46 16.18 -34.98 7.67
N ASN A 47 15.92 -34.87 8.96
CA ASN A 47 14.96 -33.97 9.57
C ASN A 47 15.67 -33.09 10.60
N LEU A 48 15.01 -32.02 11.04
CA LEU A 48 15.50 -31.10 12.06
C LEU A 48 14.54 -31.12 13.24
N LEU A 49 15.03 -31.48 14.42
CA LEU A 49 14.32 -31.27 15.68
C LEU A 49 14.69 -29.89 16.19
N TYR A 50 13.71 -28.99 16.26
CA TYR A 50 13.91 -27.63 16.77
C TYR A 50 12.95 -27.35 17.93
N ASN A 51 13.49 -27.00 19.10
CA ASN A 51 12.71 -26.78 20.33
C ASN A 51 11.68 -27.90 20.62
N ASN A 52 12.12 -29.16 20.47
CA ASN A 52 11.32 -30.39 20.65
C ASN A 52 10.20 -30.62 19.61
N ILE A 53 10.19 -29.88 18.50
CA ILE A 53 9.26 -30.08 17.39
C ILE A 53 10.04 -30.51 16.16
N LEU A 54 9.64 -31.62 15.54
CA LEU A 54 10.19 -32.04 14.25
C LEU A 54 9.68 -31.08 13.18
N ILE A 55 10.61 -30.53 12.41
CA ILE A 55 10.32 -29.51 11.40
C ILE A 55 9.61 -30.11 10.18
N HIS A 56 9.94 -31.33 9.80
CA HIS A 56 9.27 -32.06 8.73
C HIS A 56 8.55 -33.30 9.26
N ASP A 57 7.75 -33.92 8.40
CA ASP A 57 7.12 -35.21 8.69
C ASP A 57 8.14 -36.24 9.21
N GLN A 58 7.76 -36.99 10.24
CA GLN A 58 8.64 -37.96 10.91
C GLN A 58 8.95 -39.17 10.00
N ILE A 59 8.00 -39.50 9.12
CA ILE A 59 8.09 -40.68 8.25
C ILE A 59 8.84 -40.30 6.97
N ASP A 60 8.36 -39.28 6.24
CA ASP A 60 8.94 -38.90 4.95
C ASP A 60 8.78 -37.40 4.61
N PRO A 61 9.81 -36.57 4.89
CA PRO A 61 9.86 -35.15 4.52
C PRO A 61 9.67 -34.86 3.01
N ILE A 62 10.03 -35.81 2.14
CA ILE A 62 9.91 -35.63 0.69
C ILE A 62 8.45 -35.77 0.28
N ASN A 63 7.72 -36.73 0.85
CA ASN A 63 6.29 -36.89 0.58
C ASN A 63 5.47 -35.71 1.12
N GLU A 64 5.83 -35.14 2.28
CA GLU A 64 5.22 -33.91 2.79
C GLU A 64 5.28 -32.77 1.74
N ALA A 65 6.45 -32.57 1.13
CA ALA A 65 6.64 -31.57 0.08
C ALA A 65 5.82 -31.87 -1.19
N ILE A 66 5.68 -33.16 -1.55
CA ILE A 66 4.86 -33.61 -2.68
C ILE A 66 3.38 -33.35 -2.42
N ASP A 67 2.89 -33.66 -1.22
CA ASP A 67 1.49 -33.48 -0.84
C ASP A 67 1.11 -31.99 -0.82
N LEU A 68 2.00 -31.13 -0.32
CA LEU A 68 1.82 -29.68 -0.40
C LEU A 68 1.73 -29.18 -1.85
N LEU A 69 2.59 -29.66 -2.75
CA LEU A 69 2.52 -29.27 -4.17
C LEU A 69 1.24 -29.80 -4.82
N ASN A 70 0.86 -31.05 -4.56
CA ASN A 70 -0.33 -31.69 -5.11
C ASN A 70 -1.64 -31.06 -4.60
N SER A 71 -1.61 -30.41 -3.43
CA SER A 71 -2.75 -29.65 -2.93
C SER A 71 -3.12 -28.46 -3.84
N LEU A 72 -2.21 -28.01 -4.70
CA LEU A 72 -2.47 -26.98 -5.69
C LEU A 72 -3.20 -27.57 -6.91
N SER A 73 -4.47 -27.19 -7.06
CA SER A 73 -5.35 -27.67 -8.13
C SER A 73 -4.87 -27.38 -9.56
N ARG A 74 -3.93 -26.44 -9.75
CA ARG A 74 -3.36 -26.04 -11.06
C ARG A 74 -1.92 -25.55 -10.90
N ASN A 75 -1.14 -25.66 -11.98
CA ASN A 75 0.22 -25.13 -12.08
C ASN A 75 0.28 -24.10 -13.22
N ASN A 76 -0.08 -22.86 -12.89
CA ASN A 76 -0.11 -21.74 -13.82
C ASN A 76 1.10 -20.83 -13.59
N SER A 77 1.76 -20.39 -14.67
CA SER A 77 2.93 -19.50 -14.58
C SER A 77 2.62 -18.11 -14.03
N LYS A 78 1.35 -17.72 -13.99
CA LYS A 78 0.90 -16.44 -13.42
C LYS A 78 0.68 -16.49 -11.91
N ASP A 79 0.49 -17.68 -11.33
CA ASP A 79 0.10 -17.82 -9.92
C ASP A 79 1.26 -17.47 -8.99
N ILE A 80 0.92 -17.07 -7.76
CA ILE A 80 1.87 -16.73 -6.72
C ILE A 80 1.60 -17.65 -5.53
N THR A 81 2.61 -18.35 -5.05
CA THR A 81 2.48 -19.23 -3.87
C THR A 81 3.38 -18.74 -2.76
N VAL A 82 2.77 -18.44 -1.61
CA VAL A 82 3.46 -18.14 -0.37
C VAL A 82 3.57 -19.42 0.45
N ILE A 83 4.80 -19.82 0.80
CA ILE A 83 5.12 -20.98 1.63
C ILE A 83 5.60 -20.48 2.98
N TYR A 84 4.85 -20.80 4.04
CA TYR A 84 5.18 -20.49 5.42
C TYR A 84 6.04 -21.60 6.04
N GLY A 85 7.33 -21.31 6.15
CA GLY A 85 8.38 -22.18 6.64
C GLY A 85 9.23 -22.77 5.52
N LEU A 86 10.54 -22.49 5.56
CA LEU A 86 11.51 -23.12 4.66
C LEU A 86 11.83 -24.55 5.13
N GLY A 87 11.97 -24.73 6.45
CA GLY A 87 12.49 -25.96 7.05
C GLY A 87 13.88 -26.26 6.53
N LEU A 88 14.13 -27.52 6.13
CA LEU A 88 15.32 -27.96 5.40
C LEU A 88 15.22 -27.75 3.87
N GLY A 89 14.12 -27.15 3.40
CA GLY A 89 13.92 -26.75 2.01
C GLY A 89 13.42 -27.84 1.06
N TYR A 90 12.93 -28.96 1.58
CA TYR A 90 12.29 -30.01 0.75
C TYR A 90 11.17 -29.44 -0.11
N THR A 91 10.27 -28.65 0.48
CA THR A 91 9.17 -27.98 -0.22
C THR A 91 9.68 -27.01 -1.29
N LEU A 92 10.66 -26.16 -0.97
CA LEU A 92 11.22 -25.22 -1.94
C LEU A 92 11.86 -25.95 -3.12
N LYS A 93 12.68 -26.99 -2.89
CA LYS A 93 13.30 -27.75 -3.98
C LYS A 93 12.26 -28.42 -4.87
N ARG A 94 11.25 -29.04 -4.27
CA ARG A 94 10.15 -29.66 -5.03
C ARG A 94 9.38 -28.64 -5.87
N PHE A 95 9.09 -27.47 -5.32
CA PHE A 95 8.43 -26.39 -6.04
C PHE A 95 9.33 -25.80 -7.14
N ALA A 96 10.64 -25.64 -6.90
CA ALA A 96 11.57 -25.10 -7.89
C ALA A 96 11.69 -25.98 -9.14
N ASP A 97 11.56 -27.31 -8.98
CA ASP A 97 11.62 -28.26 -10.09
C ASP A 97 10.34 -28.26 -10.94
N ASP A 98 9.17 -28.26 -10.29
CA ASP A 98 7.90 -28.57 -10.96
C ASP A 98 6.95 -27.36 -11.09
N TYR A 99 7.04 -26.35 -10.23
CA TYR A 99 6.09 -25.23 -10.16
C TYR A 99 6.48 -24.05 -11.07
N LYS A 100 5.54 -23.57 -11.89
CA LYS A 100 5.79 -22.54 -12.90
C LYS A 100 5.55 -21.10 -12.41
N GLY A 101 4.81 -20.95 -11.32
CA GLY A 101 4.42 -19.65 -10.74
C GLY A 101 5.56 -18.97 -9.99
N ASN A 102 5.24 -17.83 -9.37
CA ASN A 102 6.15 -17.16 -8.43
C ASN A 102 6.05 -17.84 -7.06
N ILE A 103 7.17 -17.97 -6.37
CA ILE A 103 7.28 -18.65 -5.07
C ILE A 103 7.85 -17.63 -4.08
N ILE A 104 7.12 -17.41 -2.99
CA ILE A 104 7.58 -16.61 -1.86
C ILE A 104 7.71 -17.57 -0.67
N VAL A 105 8.93 -17.82 -0.23
CA VAL A 105 9.17 -18.55 1.02
C VAL A 105 9.32 -17.52 2.14
N PHE A 106 8.45 -17.61 3.14
CA PHE A 106 8.56 -16.83 4.37
C PHE A 106 8.98 -17.75 5.50
N ASP A 107 10.12 -17.47 6.12
CA ASP A 107 10.56 -18.19 7.32
C ASP A 107 10.78 -17.20 8.47
N PRO A 108 10.00 -17.30 9.58
CA PRO A 108 10.14 -16.37 10.70
C PRO A 108 11.43 -16.57 11.51
N SER A 109 12.09 -17.73 11.40
CA SER A 109 13.17 -18.12 12.30
C SER A 109 14.54 -17.90 11.69
N LEU A 110 15.30 -16.94 12.24
CA LEU A 110 16.71 -16.77 11.89
C LEU A 110 17.55 -17.99 12.27
N ASP A 111 17.18 -18.70 13.35
CA ASP A 111 17.83 -19.95 13.78
C ASP A 111 17.74 -21.00 12.67
N ILE A 112 16.52 -21.28 12.20
CA ILE A 112 16.28 -22.32 11.19
C ILE A 112 16.89 -21.89 9.85
N LEU A 113 16.70 -20.64 9.42
CA LEU A 113 17.33 -20.11 8.21
C LEU A 113 18.86 -20.27 8.23
N ARG A 114 19.50 -19.96 9.36
CA ARG A 114 20.94 -20.11 9.51
C ARG A 114 21.37 -21.57 9.38
N ILE A 115 20.76 -22.46 10.17
CA ILE A 115 21.09 -23.88 10.21
C ILE A 115 20.90 -24.49 8.82
N THR A 116 19.78 -24.20 8.17
CA THR A 116 19.44 -24.71 6.84
C THR A 116 20.41 -24.21 5.78
N PHE A 117 20.82 -22.94 5.81
CA PHE A 117 21.76 -22.41 4.80
C PHE A 117 23.20 -22.90 4.97
N GLU A 118 23.59 -23.32 6.18
CA GLU A 118 24.85 -24.04 6.40
C GLU A 118 24.77 -25.49 5.89
N ALA A 119 23.59 -26.12 5.99
CA ALA A 119 23.39 -27.52 5.62
C ALA A 119 23.13 -27.75 4.13
N VAL A 120 22.45 -26.82 3.44
CA VAL A 120 21.91 -27.04 2.09
C VAL A 120 22.27 -25.89 1.15
N ASP A 121 22.72 -26.22 -0.07
CA ASP A 121 22.98 -25.25 -1.14
C ASP A 121 21.67 -24.98 -1.92
N PHE A 122 21.21 -23.74 -1.87
CA PHE A 122 20.06 -23.19 -2.58
C PHE A 122 20.47 -22.10 -3.59
N SER A 123 21.76 -22.01 -3.94
CA SER A 123 22.25 -20.92 -4.76
C SER A 123 21.62 -20.87 -6.16
N GLN A 124 21.12 -21.99 -6.67
CA GLN A 124 20.36 -22.04 -7.92
C GLN A 124 18.95 -21.46 -7.73
N GLU A 125 18.24 -21.90 -6.68
CA GLU A 125 16.88 -21.49 -6.36
C GLU A 125 16.82 -20.02 -5.99
N PHE A 126 17.73 -19.53 -5.13
CA PHE A 126 17.79 -18.10 -4.77
C PHE A 126 18.31 -17.21 -5.89
N GLY A 127 18.94 -17.77 -6.91
CA GLY A 127 19.29 -17.06 -8.14
C GLY A 127 18.11 -16.89 -9.10
N ASN A 128 17.00 -17.61 -8.89
CA ASN A 128 15.82 -17.56 -9.75
C ASN A 128 14.96 -16.31 -9.44
N PRO A 129 14.67 -15.44 -10.43
CA PRO A 129 13.89 -14.22 -10.20
C PRO A 129 12.44 -14.47 -9.77
N LYS A 130 11.92 -15.69 -9.94
CA LYS A 130 10.58 -16.10 -9.49
C LYS A 130 10.54 -16.56 -8.03
N ILE A 131 11.68 -16.71 -7.37
CA ILE A 131 11.78 -17.23 -6.01
C ILE A 131 12.26 -16.11 -5.09
N LEU A 132 11.47 -15.80 -4.08
CA LEU A 132 11.81 -14.86 -3.01
C LEU A 132 11.90 -15.62 -1.68
N ILE A 133 13.01 -15.51 -0.96
CA ILE A 133 13.10 -15.87 0.46
C ILE A 133 13.06 -14.59 1.31
N THR A 134 12.24 -14.56 2.35
CA THR A 134 12.18 -13.42 3.27
C THR A 134 11.79 -13.85 4.69
N ASN A 135 12.10 -13.01 5.67
CA ASN A 135 11.55 -13.07 7.02
C ASN A 135 10.79 -11.79 7.41
N ILE A 136 10.43 -10.98 6.42
CA ILE A 136 9.75 -9.70 6.56
C ILE A 136 8.41 -9.79 5.85
N VAL A 137 7.34 -9.50 6.58
CA VAL A 137 5.96 -9.71 6.11
C VAL A 137 5.63 -8.75 4.97
N GLU A 138 6.13 -7.53 5.04
CA GLU A 138 5.94 -6.49 4.02
C GLU A 138 6.57 -6.87 2.66
N ASP A 139 7.59 -7.73 2.65
CA ASP A 139 8.18 -8.23 1.41
C ASP A 139 7.23 -9.17 0.66
N ILE A 140 6.39 -9.93 1.40
CA ILE A 140 5.36 -10.79 0.81
C ILE A 140 4.36 -9.92 0.03
N THR A 141 3.79 -8.90 0.68
CA THR A 141 2.82 -8.00 0.04
C THR A 141 3.42 -7.30 -1.18
N ARG A 142 4.66 -6.80 -1.06
CA ARG A 142 5.35 -6.11 -2.17
C ARG A 142 5.55 -7.04 -3.36
N HIS A 143 5.90 -8.30 -3.11
CA HIS A 143 6.09 -9.28 -4.17
C HIS A 143 4.76 -9.70 -4.79
N ILE A 144 3.71 -9.93 -3.99
CA ILE A 144 2.36 -10.19 -4.51
C ILE A 144 1.93 -9.06 -5.45
N MET A 145 2.00 -7.80 -5.00
CA MET A 145 1.59 -6.64 -5.79
C MET A 145 2.38 -6.45 -7.08
N ARG A 146 3.66 -6.81 -7.09
CA ARG A 146 4.51 -6.69 -8.28
C ARG A 146 4.08 -7.64 -9.40
N PHE A 147 3.57 -8.81 -9.06
CA PHE A 147 3.29 -9.88 -10.02
C PHE A 147 1.80 -10.20 -10.20
N PHE A 148 0.94 -9.66 -9.33
CA PHE A 148 -0.49 -9.83 -9.42
C PHE A 148 -1.07 -9.23 -10.71
N ASN A 149 -2.01 -9.95 -11.33
CA ASN A 149 -2.82 -9.52 -12.47
C ASN A 149 -4.18 -10.24 -12.44
N GLU A 150 -5.13 -9.86 -13.29
CA GLU A 150 -6.54 -10.35 -13.25
C GLU A 150 -6.69 -11.89 -13.29
N ASP A 151 -5.74 -12.62 -13.88
CA ASP A 151 -5.78 -14.09 -13.98
C ASP A 151 -4.93 -14.81 -12.89
N CYS A 152 -4.37 -14.08 -11.94
CA CYS A 152 -3.43 -14.58 -10.94
C CYS A 152 -4.15 -15.13 -9.71
N LYS A 153 -3.85 -16.38 -9.30
CA LYS A 153 -4.24 -16.89 -7.99
C LYS A 153 -3.09 -16.76 -7.00
N VAL A 154 -3.43 -16.37 -5.77
CA VAL A 154 -2.50 -16.36 -4.65
C VAL A 154 -2.80 -17.54 -3.73
N HIS A 155 -1.82 -18.42 -3.53
CA HIS A 155 -1.91 -19.57 -2.66
C HIS A 155 -1.10 -19.35 -1.38
N PHE A 156 -1.61 -19.81 -0.24
CA PHE A 156 -0.89 -19.81 1.03
C PHE A 156 -0.79 -21.24 1.55
N LEU A 157 0.44 -21.75 1.61
CA LEU A 157 0.79 -23.07 2.10
C LEU A 157 1.67 -22.91 3.34
N ALA A 158 1.65 -23.90 4.23
CA ALA A 158 2.42 -23.84 5.46
C ALA A 158 2.81 -25.24 5.94
N LEU A 159 4.02 -25.36 6.47
CA LEU A 159 4.44 -26.55 7.22
C LEU A 159 3.68 -26.60 8.55
N ASP A 160 3.14 -27.76 8.92
CA ASP A 160 2.32 -27.89 10.13
C ASP A 160 3.13 -27.68 11.42
N SER A 161 4.41 -28.07 11.40
CA SER A 161 5.36 -27.79 12.48
C SER A 161 5.53 -26.29 12.73
N TYR A 162 5.54 -25.47 11.67
CA TYR A 162 5.68 -24.02 11.77
C TYR A 162 4.44 -23.35 12.37
N LYS A 163 3.23 -23.87 12.09
CA LYS A 163 2.00 -23.38 12.74
C LYS A 163 2.05 -23.60 14.25
N GLN A 164 2.68 -24.68 14.71
CA GLN A 164 2.86 -24.97 16.14
C GLN A 164 3.96 -24.11 16.77
N LEU A 165 5.08 -23.92 16.07
CA LEU A 165 6.21 -23.14 16.56
C LEU A 165 5.93 -21.63 16.60
N PHE A 166 5.19 -21.12 15.62
CA PHE A 166 5.01 -19.68 15.39
C PHE A 166 3.55 -19.29 15.08
N PRO A 167 2.56 -19.69 15.90
CA PRO A 167 1.13 -19.51 15.59
C PRO A 167 0.72 -18.04 15.40
N GLU A 168 1.26 -17.12 16.21
CA GLU A 168 0.95 -15.69 16.11
C GLU A 168 1.45 -15.09 14.79
N ILE A 169 2.64 -15.50 14.33
CA ILE A 169 3.21 -15.04 13.07
C ILE A 169 2.47 -15.68 11.89
N TYR A 170 2.04 -16.94 12.02
CA TYR A 170 1.21 -17.61 11.02
C TYR A 170 -0.10 -16.86 10.78
N GLU A 171 -0.82 -16.51 11.85
CA GLU A 171 -2.05 -15.71 11.76
C GLU A 171 -1.79 -14.35 11.09
N LEU A 172 -0.71 -13.67 11.48
CA LEU A 172 -0.35 -12.39 10.90
C LEU A 172 -0.04 -12.49 9.39
N VAL A 173 0.74 -13.49 8.98
CA VAL A 173 1.08 -13.70 7.56
C VAL A 173 -0.14 -14.16 6.77
N SER A 174 -0.95 -15.06 7.31
CA SER A 174 -2.19 -15.54 6.67
C SER A 174 -3.14 -14.39 6.39
N ASN A 175 -3.37 -13.53 7.39
CA ASN A 175 -4.17 -12.33 7.25
C ASN A 175 -3.56 -11.37 6.23
N GLU A 176 -2.24 -11.14 6.26
CA GLU A 176 -1.58 -10.25 5.29
C GLU A 176 -1.72 -10.77 3.86
N VAL A 177 -1.52 -12.08 3.64
CA VAL A 177 -1.69 -12.71 2.32
C VAL A 177 -3.15 -12.57 1.87
N GLN A 178 -4.12 -12.82 2.74
CA GLN A 178 -5.54 -12.67 2.44
C GLN A 178 -5.92 -11.21 2.12
N TYR A 179 -5.43 -10.23 2.89
CA TYR A 179 -5.67 -8.80 2.64
C TYR A 179 -4.95 -8.28 1.39
N SER A 180 -3.85 -8.93 0.99
CA SER A 180 -3.10 -8.60 -0.22
C SER A 180 -3.77 -9.14 -1.48
N MET A 181 -4.81 -9.99 -1.37
CA MET A 181 -5.61 -10.42 -2.50
C MET A 181 -6.62 -9.31 -2.83
N PRO A 182 -6.53 -8.66 -4.00
CA PRO A 182 -7.55 -7.72 -4.40
C PRO A 182 -8.88 -8.46 -4.55
N GLU A 183 -9.97 -7.84 -4.09
CA GLU A 183 -11.31 -8.40 -4.27
C GLU A 183 -11.61 -8.51 -5.77
N GLU A 184 -11.92 -9.73 -6.25
CA GLU A 184 -12.41 -9.94 -7.61
C GLU A 184 -13.65 -9.04 -7.85
N TYR A 185 -13.60 -8.24 -8.92
CA TYR A 185 -14.74 -7.48 -9.41
C TYR A 185 -15.39 -8.27 -10.55
N THR A 186 -16.58 -8.81 -10.31
CA THR A 186 -17.29 -9.67 -11.28
C THR A 186 -18.16 -8.90 -12.28
N GLY A 187 -17.92 -7.60 -12.49
CA GLY A 187 -18.77 -6.73 -13.33
C GLY A 187 -20.07 -6.29 -12.63
N GLY A 188 -20.50 -5.04 -12.86
CA GLY A 188 -21.68 -4.44 -12.21
C GLY A 188 -21.71 -2.90 -12.24
N GLU A 189 -22.59 -2.28 -11.44
CA GLU A 189 -22.50 -0.85 -11.11
C GLU A 189 -21.38 -0.65 -10.08
N LEU A 190 -20.44 0.25 -10.38
CA LEU A 190 -19.30 0.53 -9.51
C LEU A 190 -19.49 1.84 -8.74
N ASN A 191 -19.47 1.80 -7.41
CA ASN A 191 -19.27 2.98 -6.57
C ASN A 191 -17.83 2.98 -6.08
N ILE A 192 -17.15 4.13 -6.16
CA ILE A 192 -15.71 4.20 -5.90
C ILE A 192 -15.33 5.38 -5.01
N ASN A 193 -14.45 5.12 -4.04
CA ASN A 193 -13.77 6.13 -3.24
C ASN A 193 -12.35 6.33 -3.77
N ILE A 194 -12.04 7.55 -4.21
CA ILE A 194 -10.78 7.97 -4.83
C ILE A 194 -9.93 8.69 -3.77
N GLY A 195 -8.69 8.26 -3.61
CA GLY A 195 -7.85 8.74 -2.50
C GLY A 195 -8.29 8.17 -1.16
N SER A 196 -8.78 6.93 -1.16
CA SER A 196 -9.48 6.32 -0.02
C SER A 196 -8.60 6.04 1.20
N GLY A 197 -7.27 6.02 1.07
CA GLY A 197 -6.39 5.54 2.13
C GLY A 197 -6.84 4.18 2.67
N LYS A 198 -7.10 4.09 3.99
CA LYS A 198 -7.56 2.86 4.66
C LYS A 198 -9.08 2.66 4.68
N TRP A 199 -9.83 3.57 4.07
CA TRP A 199 -11.29 3.56 4.13
C TRP A 199 -11.86 2.31 3.46
N LYS A 200 -12.89 1.71 4.06
CA LYS A 200 -13.62 0.58 3.48
C LYS A 200 -15.11 0.70 3.80
N LYS A 201 -15.95 0.39 2.82
CA LYS A 201 -17.41 0.34 2.98
C LYS A 201 -17.99 -0.74 2.08
N PRO A 202 -18.88 -1.62 2.58
CA PRO A 202 -19.58 -2.59 1.74
C PRO A 202 -20.29 -1.90 0.57
N GLY A 203 -20.17 -2.46 -0.63
CA GLY A 203 -20.74 -1.90 -1.87
C GLY A 203 -19.91 -0.78 -2.53
N TRP A 204 -18.79 -0.38 -1.92
CA TRP A 204 -17.85 0.58 -2.49
C TRP A 204 -16.49 -0.05 -2.71
N LYS A 205 -15.86 0.30 -3.84
CA LYS A 205 -14.46 -0.03 -4.12
C LYS A 205 -13.57 1.16 -3.83
N THR A 206 -12.28 0.90 -3.73
CA THR A 206 -11.27 1.89 -3.33
C THR A 206 -10.23 2.05 -4.43
N LEU A 207 -9.83 3.30 -4.69
CA LEU A 207 -8.78 3.67 -5.62
C LEU A 207 -7.76 4.53 -4.88
N ASP A 208 -6.54 4.01 -4.67
CA ASP A 208 -5.47 4.71 -3.95
C ASP A 208 -4.10 4.08 -4.25
N CYS A 209 -3.02 4.76 -3.88
CA CYS A 209 -1.68 4.17 -3.77
C CYS A 209 -1.49 3.37 -2.46
N TYR A 210 -2.51 3.34 -1.61
CA TYR A 210 -2.59 2.44 -0.48
C TYR A 210 -2.66 1.00 -0.96
N ARG A 211 -1.72 0.20 -0.46
CA ARG A 211 -1.50 -1.20 -0.86
C ARG A 211 -2.68 -2.16 -0.62
N PHE A 212 -3.80 -1.73 -0.07
CA PHE A 212 -5.01 -2.57 0.05
C PHE A 212 -6.25 -1.94 -0.59
N ALA A 213 -6.05 -0.92 -1.43
CA ALA A 213 -7.11 -0.42 -2.29
C ALA A 213 -7.52 -1.51 -3.29
N THR A 214 -8.81 -1.59 -3.64
CA THR A 214 -9.33 -2.48 -4.67
C THR A 214 -8.60 -2.26 -5.99
N PHE A 215 -8.37 -0.99 -6.34
CA PHE A 215 -7.62 -0.55 -7.50
C PHE A 215 -6.40 0.23 -7.01
N TYR A 216 -5.20 -0.33 -7.24
CA TYR A 216 -3.95 0.33 -6.89
C TYR A 216 -3.54 1.35 -7.96
N ARG A 217 -3.32 2.61 -7.57
CA ARG A 217 -2.87 3.67 -8.49
C ARG A 217 -2.23 4.84 -7.74
N ASP A 218 -1.03 5.26 -8.15
CA ASP A 218 -0.53 6.59 -7.78
C ASP A 218 -1.30 7.66 -8.57
N LEU A 219 -2.06 8.48 -7.85
CA LEU A 219 -2.92 9.54 -8.38
C LEU A 219 -2.12 10.78 -8.82
N ARG A 220 -0.82 10.83 -8.53
CA ARG A 220 0.11 11.90 -8.96
C ARG A 220 0.90 11.48 -10.20
N THR A 221 0.20 10.87 -11.14
CA THR A 221 0.75 10.42 -12.42
C THR A 221 -0.21 10.79 -13.54
N ILE A 222 0.29 10.79 -14.77
CA ILE A 222 -0.51 11.01 -15.98
C ILE A 222 -0.98 9.70 -16.63
N GLU A 223 -0.75 8.57 -15.96
CA GLU A 223 -1.12 7.27 -16.51
C GLU A 223 -2.64 7.02 -16.34
N PRO A 224 -3.27 6.26 -17.25
CA PRO A 224 -4.70 5.95 -17.15
C PRO A 224 -5.08 5.26 -15.84
N LEU A 225 -6.31 5.47 -15.37
CA LEU A 225 -6.85 4.68 -14.27
C LEU A 225 -7.10 3.24 -14.74
N PRO A 226 -6.86 2.22 -13.89
CA PRO A 226 -7.10 0.81 -14.20
C PRO A 226 -8.60 0.48 -14.12
N LEU A 227 -9.40 1.25 -14.87
CA LEU A 227 -10.85 1.21 -14.90
C LEU A 227 -11.30 1.42 -16.34
N GLU A 228 -12.28 0.62 -16.77
CA GLU A 228 -12.90 0.75 -18.08
C GLU A 228 -13.73 2.04 -18.19
N ASP A 229 -14.07 2.42 -19.42
CA ASP A 229 -14.97 3.54 -19.68
C ASP A 229 -16.38 3.26 -19.12
N ASN A 230 -17.04 4.28 -18.57
CA ASN A 230 -18.46 4.21 -18.17
C ASN A 230 -18.83 3.05 -17.21
N VAL A 231 -18.00 2.77 -16.21
CA VAL A 231 -18.27 1.77 -15.16
C VAL A 231 -18.70 2.41 -13.83
N ILE A 232 -18.19 3.59 -13.50
CA ILE A 232 -18.44 4.27 -12.22
C ILE A 232 -19.83 4.92 -12.24
N THR A 233 -20.66 4.56 -11.26
CA THR A 233 -22.00 5.13 -11.04
C THR A 233 -21.96 6.27 -10.02
N LYS A 234 -21.21 6.08 -8.92
CA LYS A 234 -20.90 7.14 -7.94
C LYS A 234 -19.42 7.20 -7.67
N ALA A 235 -18.86 8.42 -7.68
CA ALA A 235 -17.50 8.70 -7.25
C ALA A 235 -17.53 9.54 -5.97
N PHE A 236 -16.64 9.22 -5.04
CA PHE A 236 -16.40 9.99 -3.83
C PHE A 236 -14.90 10.26 -3.68
N CYS A 237 -14.52 11.45 -3.24
CA CYS A 237 -13.15 11.80 -2.93
C CYS A 237 -13.14 12.73 -1.71
N SER A 238 -12.32 12.43 -0.70
CA SER A 238 -12.25 13.22 0.53
C SER A 238 -10.81 13.41 0.97
N HIS A 239 -10.41 14.66 1.16
CA HIS A 239 -9.09 15.04 1.66
C HIS A 239 -7.94 14.33 0.93
N CYS A 240 -8.00 14.38 -0.40
CA CYS A 240 -7.01 13.78 -1.29
C CYS A 240 -6.45 14.78 -2.30
N ILE A 241 -7.32 15.57 -2.96
CA ILE A 241 -6.91 16.44 -4.08
C ILE A 241 -5.90 17.53 -3.68
N GLU A 242 -5.87 17.93 -2.41
CA GLU A 242 -4.87 18.86 -1.85
C GLU A 242 -3.44 18.31 -1.85
N HIS A 243 -3.29 16.98 -2.01
CA HIS A 243 -2.02 16.28 -2.11
C HIS A 243 -1.53 16.14 -3.56
N ILE A 244 -2.28 16.63 -4.54
CA ILE A 244 -2.03 16.41 -5.97
C ILE A 244 -1.73 17.74 -6.67
N GLU A 245 -0.64 17.82 -7.43
CA GLU A 245 -0.33 19.01 -8.24
C GLU A 245 -1.37 19.23 -9.34
N ASP A 246 -1.59 20.49 -9.72
CA ASP A 246 -2.67 20.87 -10.65
C ASP A 246 -2.67 20.07 -11.98
N HIS A 247 -1.50 19.82 -12.57
CA HIS A 247 -1.38 19.07 -13.82
C HIS A 247 -1.72 17.57 -13.67
N HIS A 248 -1.38 16.95 -12.54
CA HIS A 248 -1.78 15.58 -12.22
C HIS A 248 -3.29 15.51 -11.93
N LEU A 249 -3.81 16.49 -11.21
CA LEU A 249 -5.24 16.56 -10.89
C LEU A 249 -6.09 16.73 -12.15
N GLU A 250 -5.66 17.57 -13.10
CA GLU A 250 -6.33 17.73 -14.39
C GLU A 250 -6.46 16.40 -15.16
N ASN A 251 -5.39 15.59 -15.16
CA ASN A 251 -5.44 14.25 -15.74
C ASN A 251 -6.37 13.32 -14.97
N LEU A 252 -6.25 13.30 -13.63
CA LEU A 252 -7.09 12.48 -12.76
C LEU A 252 -8.58 12.77 -12.97
N LEU A 253 -8.98 14.04 -13.02
CA LEU A 253 -10.37 14.43 -13.23
C LEU A 253 -10.89 13.98 -14.60
N LYS A 254 -10.07 14.05 -15.66
CA LYS A 254 -10.42 13.55 -17.00
C LYS A 254 -10.57 12.02 -17.02
N GLU A 255 -9.71 11.30 -16.32
CA GLU A 255 -9.82 9.85 -16.20
C GLU A 255 -11.02 9.41 -15.37
N ILE A 256 -11.32 10.11 -14.26
CA ILE A 256 -12.57 9.89 -13.51
C ILE A 256 -13.77 10.13 -14.42
N TYR A 257 -13.77 11.24 -15.17
CA TYR A 257 -14.81 11.54 -16.15
C TYR A 257 -14.96 10.43 -17.20
N ARG A 258 -13.87 9.92 -17.76
CA ARG A 258 -13.87 8.78 -18.71
C ARG A 258 -14.53 7.54 -18.09
N CYS A 259 -14.13 7.19 -16.87
CA CYS A 259 -14.60 6.00 -16.17
C CYS A 259 -16.05 6.12 -15.66
N MET A 260 -16.58 7.33 -15.47
CA MET A 260 -17.96 7.55 -15.01
C MET A 260 -19.00 7.29 -16.08
N LYS A 261 -20.16 6.77 -15.69
CA LYS A 261 -21.35 6.64 -16.56
C LYS A 261 -22.00 8.01 -16.77
N PRO A 262 -22.65 8.25 -17.92
CA PRO A 262 -23.57 9.38 -18.08
C PRO A 262 -24.61 9.41 -16.94
N GLY A 263 -24.84 10.58 -16.35
CA GLY A 263 -25.67 10.75 -15.16
C GLY A 263 -25.02 10.38 -13.83
N GLY A 264 -23.78 9.89 -13.83
CA GLY A 264 -23.05 9.54 -12.60
C GLY A 264 -22.74 10.77 -11.74
N LEU A 265 -22.81 10.60 -10.41
CA LEU A 265 -22.55 11.64 -9.42
C LEU A 265 -21.12 11.56 -8.90
N PHE A 266 -20.42 12.69 -8.85
CA PHE A 266 -19.12 12.82 -8.18
C PHE A 266 -19.23 13.80 -7.01
N ARG A 267 -18.96 13.32 -5.79
CA ARG A 267 -18.86 14.12 -4.58
C ARG A 267 -17.40 14.27 -4.15
N ILE A 268 -16.97 15.51 -3.96
CA ILE A 268 -15.61 15.88 -3.58
C ILE A 268 -15.64 16.67 -2.27
N SER A 269 -14.71 16.36 -1.37
CA SER A 269 -14.40 17.20 -0.21
C SER A 269 -12.90 17.38 -0.04
N CYS A 270 -12.49 18.58 0.35
CA CYS A 270 -11.10 18.94 0.60
C CYS A 270 -11.05 20.10 1.59
N PRO A 271 -9.87 20.46 2.14
CA PRO A 271 -9.72 21.68 2.93
C PRO A 271 -10.22 22.90 2.14
N ASP A 272 -11.03 23.73 2.79
CA ASP A 272 -11.59 24.94 2.20
C ASP A 272 -10.58 26.10 2.31
N ALA A 273 -9.99 26.48 1.17
CA ALA A 273 -9.08 27.61 1.14
C ALA A 273 -9.78 28.92 1.50
N GLN A 274 -11.07 29.08 1.17
CA GLN A 274 -11.82 30.30 1.46
C GLN A 274 -11.94 30.51 2.96
N LEU A 275 -12.29 29.46 3.71
CA LEU A 275 -12.35 29.53 5.16
C LEU A 275 -11.00 29.87 5.80
N ALA A 276 -9.90 29.36 5.24
CA ALA A 276 -8.54 29.68 5.71
C ALA A 276 -8.18 31.16 5.44
N PHE A 277 -8.48 31.69 4.26
CA PHE A 277 -8.30 33.11 3.97
C PHE A 277 -9.14 33.98 4.91
N ASP A 278 -10.41 33.64 5.13
CA ASP A 278 -11.30 34.41 5.99
C ASP A 278 -10.87 34.35 7.47
N ALA A 279 -10.34 33.21 7.93
CA ALA A 279 -9.80 33.08 9.28
C ALA A 279 -8.55 33.95 9.47
N TYR A 280 -7.64 33.96 8.50
CA TYR A 280 -6.47 34.82 8.53
C TYR A 280 -6.85 36.31 8.51
N GLU A 281 -7.81 36.71 7.66
CA GLU A 281 -8.30 38.09 7.60
C GLU A 281 -8.88 38.58 8.93
N ARG A 282 -9.54 37.67 9.67
CA ARG A 282 -10.12 37.96 10.99
C ARG A 282 -9.11 37.85 12.15
N ASP A 283 -7.84 37.53 11.88
CA ASP A 283 -6.84 37.20 12.90
C ASP A 283 -7.30 36.06 13.85
N ASP A 284 -8.04 35.10 13.29
CA ASP A 284 -8.65 33.98 14.02
C ASP A 284 -7.69 32.78 14.09
N ALA A 285 -6.67 32.90 14.94
CA ALA A 285 -5.68 31.83 15.16
C ALA A 285 -6.31 30.55 15.75
N ASP A 286 -7.42 30.67 16.47
CA ASP A 286 -8.13 29.53 17.08
C ASP A 286 -8.79 28.64 16.03
N TRP A 287 -9.21 29.21 14.89
CA TRP A 287 -9.60 28.40 13.73
C TRP A 287 -8.44 27.45 13.39
N PHE A 288 -7.21 27.94 13.21
CA PHE A 288 -6.06 27.12 12.84
C PHE A 288 -5.50 26.18 13.93
N ARG A 289 -6.16 26.01 15.08
CA ARG A 289 -5.62 25.26 16.25
C ARG A 289 -5.15 23.81 15.97
N TRP A 290 -5.58 23.20 14.87
CA TRP A 290 -5.09 21.88 14.45
C TRP A 290 -3.67 21.91 13.84
N LEU A 291 -3.17 23.09 13.45
CA LEU A 291 -1.82 23.33 12.94
C LEU A 291 -0.91 23.77 14.09
N LYS A 292 0.14 22.98 14.37
CA LYS A 292 1.10 23.28 15.46
C LYS A 292 2.17 24.27 15.02
N LYS A 293 1.80 25.54 14.83
CA LYS A 293 2.72 26.63 14.46
C LYS A 293 2.60 27.82 15.41
N ASN A 294 3.61 28.70 15.39
CA ASN A 294 3.72 29.80 16.36
C ASN A 294 3.07 31.11 15.89
N ASN A 295 2.71 31.24 14.60
CA ASN A 295 2.04 32.42 14.06
C ASN A 295 1.00 32.08 13.00
N ILE A 296 0.04 32.99 12.81
CA ILE A 296 -1.12 32.79 11.95
C ILE A 296 -0.74 32.79 10.46
N GLY A 297 0.31 33.52 10.06
CA GLY A 297 0.79 33.51 8.67
C GLY A 297 1.35 32.15 8.26
N ALA A 298 2.16 31.52 9.10
CA ALA A 298 2.63 30.17 8.87
C ALA A 298 1.49 29.15 8.94
N MET A 299 0.47 29.36 9.77
CA MET A 299 -0.73 28.50 9.79
C MET A 299 -1.49 28.58 8.46
N LEU A 300 -1.69 29.78 7.90
CA LEU A 300 -2.30 29.94 6.58
C LEU A 300 -1.48 29.23 5.49
N VAL A 301 -0.17 29.47 5.41
CA VAL A 301 0.72 28.80 4.44
C VAL A 301 0.68 27.29 4.60
N ASN A 302 0.67 26.80 5.85
CA ASN A 302 0.66 25.37 6.15
C ASN A 302 -0.65 24.65 5.76
N THR A 303 -1.72 25.41 5.51
CA THR A 303 -2.96 24.86 4.94
C THR A 303 -2.76 24.36 3.52
N PHE A 304 -1.90 25.03 2.74
CA PHE A 304 -1.64 24.72 1.33
C PHE A 304 -0.37 23.88 1.11
N VAL A 305 0.61 24.01 2.01
CA VAL A 305 1.84 23.21 1.99
C VAL A 305 2.16 22.67 3.35
N SER A 306 2.12 21.35 3.47
CA SER A 306 2.47 20.69 4.72
C SER A 306 3.42 19.52 4.52
N TYR A 307 4.10 19.14 5.59
CA TYR A 307 4.98 18.00 5.70
C TYR A 307 4.43 17.05 6.76
N GLN A 308 4.64 15.74 6.58
CA GLN A 308 4.36 14.68 7.56
C GLN A 308 3.05 14.85 8.36
N ASN A 309 2.00 14.11 7.99
CA ASN A 309 0.72 14.08 8.70
C ASN A 309 0.10 15.46 8.95
N GLN A 310 0.31 16.43 8.04
CA GLN A 310 -0.25 17.79 8.13
C GLN A 310 0.21 18.62 9.35
N ILE A 311 1.25 18.20 10.06
CA ILE A 311 1.67 18.85 11.33
C ILE A 311 2.79 19.89 11.09
N GLY A 312 3.57 19.78 10.01
CA GLY A 312 4.64 20.73 9.67
C GLY A 312 4.40 21.40 8.31
N GLY A 313 5.17 22.45 8.01
CA GLY A 313 5.11 23.20 6.75
C GLY A 313 6.27 24.20 6.65
N PRO A 314 6.39 24.96 5.55
CA PRO A 314 7.46 25.93 5.33
C PRO A 314 7.64 26.90 6.51
N GLU A 315 8.87 27.36 6.73
CA GLU A 315 9.14 28.46 7.66
C GLU A 315 8.99 29.78 6.91
N VAL A 316 8.13 30.67 7.43
CA VAL A 316 7.79 31.94 6.80
C VAL A 316 7.73 33.06 7.83
N ASP A 317 8.11 34.26 7.39
CA ASP A 317 7.96 35.50 8.17
C ASP A 317 6.55 36.08 7.97
N ASP A 318 5.87 36.47 9.06
CA ASP A 318 4.50 36.97 8.99
C ASP A 318 4.36 38.26 8.17
N ARG A 319 5.40 39.11 8.12
CA ARG A 319 5.33 40.33 7.30
C ARG A 319 5.34 39.99 5.83
N ALA A 320 6.14 39.01 5.44
CA ALA A 320 6.15 38.49 4.07
C ALA A 320 4.80 37.84 3.71
N VAL A 321 4.21 37.06 4.62
CA VAL A 321 2.88 36.47 4.40
C VAL A 321 1.82 37.57 4.23
N LYS A 322 1.83 38.59 5.11
CA LYS A 322 0.90 39.73 5.03
C LYS A 322 1.04 40.52 3.73
N GLU A 323 2.27 40.83 3.31
CA GLU A 323 2.52 41.50 2.02
C GLU A 323 1.91 40.72 0.86
N LYS A 324 2.13 39.40 0.81
CA LYS A 324 1.59 38.54 -0.25
C LYS A 324 0.07 38.43 -0.18
N PHE A 325 -0.50 38.35 1.02
CA PHE A 325 -1.94 38.32 1.22
C PHE A 325 -2.62 39.60 0.71
N GLU A 326 -1.99 40.77 0.90
CA GLU A 326 -2.54 42.07 0.47
C GLU A 326 -2.32 42.35 -1.03
N THR A 327 -1.38 41.67 -1.68
CA THR A 327 -0.96 41.98 -3.06
C THR A 327 -1.34 40.94 -4.11
N LEU A 328 -1.49 39.68 -3.72
CA LEU A 328 -1.83 38.58 -4.62
C LEU A 328 -3.31 38.24 -4.53
N ASP A 329 -3.88 37.75 -5.63
CA ASP A 329 -5.17 37.05 -5.52
C ASP A 329 -5.02 35.70 -4.78
N LYS A 330 -6.14 35.06 -4.44
CA LYS A 330 -6.14 33.82 -3.66
C LYS A 330 -5.40 32.67 -4.37
N GLU A 331 -5.55 32.53 -5.68
CA GLU A 331 -4.89 31.46 -6.44
C GLU A 331 -3.38 31.74 -6.58
N GLU A 332 -3.00 32.99 -6.82
CA GLU A 332 -1.61 33.45 -6.83
C GLU A 332 -0.94 33.27 -5.48
N PHE A 333 -1.63 33.59 -4.38
CA PHE A 333 -1.16 33.35 -3.02
C PHE A 333 -0.93 31.87 -2.76
N ILE A 334 -1.88 30.99 -3.14
CA ILE A 334 -1.72 29.53 -3.01
C ILE A 334 -0.49 29.06 -3.80
N LYS A 335 -0.31 29.53 -5.04
CA LYS A 335 0.87 29.19 -5.87
C LYS A 335 2.17 29.65 -5.21
N TRP A 336 2.19 30.86 -4.67
CA TRP A 336 3.31 31.38 -3.91
C TRP A 336 3.60 30.50 -2.69
N ALA A 337 2.59 30.18 -1.87
CA ALA A 337 2.74 29.29 -0.72
C ALA A 337 3.30 27.92 -1.13
N VAL A 338 2.77 27.30 -2.19
CA VAL A 338 3.27 26.03 -2.78
C VAL A 338 4.72 26.11 -3.22
N SER A 339 5.15 27.26 -3.75
CA SER A 339 6.54 27.47 -4.17
C SER A 339 7.55 27.42 -3.01
N LEU A 340 7.10 27.60 -1.76
CA LEU A 340 7.95 27.58 -0.57
C LEU A 340 8.28 26.16 -0.08
N LYS A 341 7.81 25.11 -0.77
CA LYS A 341 8.03 23.73 -0.37
C LYS A 341 9.54 23.38 -0.36
N ASP A 342 9.99 22.79 0.75
CA ASP A 342 11.32 22.22 0.86
C ASP A 342 11.35 20.81 0.24
N LEU A 343 11.99 20.70 -0.92
CA LEU A 343 12.12 19.45 -1.67
C LEU A 343 13.02 18.41 -0.97
N ASN A 344 13.76 18.81 0.07
CA ASN A 344 14.57 17.87 0.85
C ASN A 344 13.74 17.13 1.91
N LYS A 345 12.46 17.49 2.11
CA LYS A 345 11.60 16.77 3.05
C LYS A 345 11.25 15.39 2.48
N PRO A 346 11.30 14.33 3.31
CA PRO A 346 11.04 12.96 2.84
C PRO A 346 9.58 12.74 2.42
N TYR A 347 8.65 13.57 2.93
CA TYR A 347 7.24 13.49 2.59
C TYR A 347 6.60 14.88 2.65
N ILE A 348 6.11 15.34 1.50
CA ILE A 348 5.27 16.53 1.35
C ILE A 348 3.83 16.05 1.30
N ALA A 349 3.03 16.52 2.25
CA ALA A 349 1.62 16.19 2.38
C ALA A 349 0.80 17.10 1.46
N HIS A 350 0.34 18.27 1.93
CA HIS A 350 -0.38 19.19 1.05
C HIS A 350 0.61 19.86 0.09
N THR A 351 0.19 20.02 -1.16
CA THR A 351 0.91 20.76 -2.20
C THR A 351 -0.04 21.58 -3.08
N ASN A 352 -1.27 21.80 -2.61
CA ASN A 352 -2.32 22.47 -3.36
C ASN A 352 -3.37 23.06 -2.40
N GLY A 353 -4.23 23.92 -2.93
CA GLY A 353 -5.35 24.54 -2.21
C GLY A 353 -6.51 24.84 -3.15
N PHE A 354 -7.74 24.77 -2.62
CA PHE A 354 -8.97 24.89 -3.42
C PHE A 354 -9.97 25.84 -2.78
N THR A 355 -10.32 26.88 -3.52
CA THR A 355 -11.62 27.55 -3.35
C THR A 355 -12.66 26.83 -4.22
N TYR A 356 -13.94 27.14 -3.99
CA TYR A 356 -15.02 26.64 -4.84
C TYR A 356 -14.80 26.98 -6.31
N GLU A 357 -14.38 28.21 -6.62
CA GLU A 357 -14.19 28.71 -7.99
C GLU A 357 -13.09 27.92 -8.70
N LYS A 358 -11.95 27.70 -8.05
CA LYS A 358 -10.84 26.93 -8.61
C LYS A 358 -11.26 25.48 -8.89
N LEU A 359 -11.90 24.83 -7.92
CA LEU A 359 -12.34 23.43 -8.07
C LEU A 359 -13.43 23.30 -9.15
N SER A 360 -14.40 24.23 -9.15
CA SER A 360 -15.48 24.25 -10.14
C SER A 360 -14.93 24.40 -11.56
N ARG A 361 -13.99 25.32 -11.79
CA ARG A 361 -13.37 25.51 -13.12
C ARG A 361 -12.66 24.24 -13.60
N LYS A 362 -11.90 23.57 -12.71
CA LYS A 362 -11.21 22.31 -13.05
C LYS A 362 -12.17 21.16 -13.36
N LEU A 363 -13.29 21.07 -12.65
CA LEU A 363 -14.33 20.08 -12.92
C LEU A 363 -15.00 20.32 -14.28
N GLU A 364 -15.30 21.58 -14.61
CA GLU A 364 -15.88 21.98 -15.89
C GLU A 364 -14.92 21.67 -17.05
N GLU A 365 -13.63 21.99 -16.89
CA GLU A 365 -12.58 21.67 -17.86
C GLU A 365 -12.43 20.15 -18.12
N ALA A 366 -12.75 19.32 -17.12
CA ALA A 366 -12.78 17.86 -17.26
C ALA A 366 -14.06 17.33 -17.92
N GLY A 367 -15.08 18.18 -18.11
CA GLY A 367 -16.35 17.85 -18.77
C GLY A 367 -17.53 17.67 -17.83
N PHE A 368 -17.35 17.83 -16.52
CA PHE A 368 -18.45 17.71 -15.56
C PHE A 368 -19.42 18.90 -15.65
N VAL A 369 -20.69 18.63 -15.37
CA VAL A 369 -21.78 19.63 -15.39
C VAL A 369 -22.49 19.67 -14.05
N ASN A 370 -23.41 20.64 -13.88
CA ASN A 370 -24.22 20.80 -12.66
C ASN A 370 -23.36 20.89 -11.39
N ILE A 371 -22.22 21.58 -11.48
CA ILE A 371 -21.28 21.75 -10.37
C ILE A 371 -21.91 22.67 -9.33
N LYS A 372 -21.97 22.19 -8.08
CA LYS A 372 -22.65 22.90 -6.99
C LYS A 372 -21.85 22.84 -5.70
N HIS A 373 -21.86 23.95 -4.99
CA HIS A 373 -21.47 23.98 -3.58
C HIS A 373 -22.47 23.14 -2.78
N SER A 374 -21.96 22.17 -2.03
CA SER A 374 -22.73 21.30 -1.13
C SER A 374 -22.37 21.63 0.32
N GLY A 375 -22.99 20.93 1.27
CA GLY A 375 -22.69 21.03 2.69
C GLY A 375 -22.37 19.67 3.30
N TYR A 376 -21.91 19.69 4.55
CA TYR A 376 -21.66 18.49 5.35
C TYR A 376 -22.93 17.63 5.44
N LYS A 377 -22.84 16.39 4.95
CA LYS A 377 -23.93 15.41 4.84
C LYS A 377 -25.14 15.90 4.05
N GLN A 378 -24.93 16.81 3.10
CA GLN A 378 -25.97 17.38 2.24
C GLN A 378 -25.81 16.97 0.77
N SER A 379 -25.28 15.77 0.53
CA SER A 379 -25.23 15.21 -0.82
C SER A 379 -26.62 15.12 -1.45
N SER A 380 -26.73 15.29 -2.76
CA SER A 380 -27.97 14.98 -3.49
C SER A 380 -28.35 13.49 -3.39
N ASP A 381 -27.37 12.60 -3.22
CA ASP A 381 -27.57 11.17 -3.01
C ASP A 381 -27.67 10.82 -1.50
N PRO A 382 -28.74 10.15 -1.04
CA PRO A 382 -28.92 9.82 0.38
C PRO A 382 -27.81 8.95 0.99
N GLU A 383 -27.18 8.07 0.21
CA GLU A 383 -26.12 7.19 0.71
C GLU A 383 -24.87 7.97 1.07
N LEU A 384 -24.53 8.98 0.26
CA LEU A 384 -23.39 9.88 0.48
C LEU A 384 -23.57 10.83 1.68
N ARG A 385 -24.73 10.79 2.36
CA ARG A 385 -24.99 11.53 3.62
C ARG A 385 -24.65 10.73 4.87
N LEU A 386 -24.32 9.44 4.72
CA LEU A 386 -23.99 8.57 5.84
C LEU A 386 -22.68 9.00 6.53
N SER A 387 -22.46 8.50 7.74
CA SER A 387 -21.30 8.85 8.58
C SER A 387 -19.95 8.46 7.99
N ASP A 388 -19.94 7.55 7.01
CA ASP A 388 -18.72 6.99 6.44
C ASP A 388 -18.06 7.94 5.42
N PHE A 389 -18.72 9.02 4.99
CA PHE A 389 -18.25 9.87 3.88
C PHE A 389 -17.62 11.17 4.38
N ASP A 390 -18.44 12.18 4.67
CA ASP A 390 -17.92 13.51 4.95
C ASP A 390 -17.19 13.58 6.29
N LEU A 391 -16.03 14.21 6.27
CA LEU A 391 -15.18 14.49 7.43
C LEU A 391 -14.98 15.99 7.61
N HIS A 392 -14.56 16.38 8.82
CA HIS A 392 -14.08 17.73 9.15
C HIS A 392 -15.02 18.90 8.74
N PRO A 393 -16.28 18.93 9.21
CA PRO A 393 -17.28 19.91 8.77
C PRO A 393 -16.91 21.38 8.97
N SER A 394 -15.97 21.69 9.88
CA SER A 394 -15.57 23.06 10.19
C SER A 394 -14.52 23.65 9.25
N ILE A 395 -13.91 22.82 8.37
CA ILE A 395 -12.76 23.22 7.55
C ILE A 395 -12.86 22.79 6.09
N SER A 396 -13.91 22.05 5.73
CA SER A 396 -13.96 21.37 4.43
C SER A 396 -14.93 22.04 3.47
N LEU A 397 -14.47 22.18 2.23
CA LEU A 397 -15.28 22.51 1.07
C LEU A 397 -15.93 21.22 0.58
N TYR A 398 -17.23 21.28 0.24
CA TYR A 398 -17.96 20.15 -0.35
C TYR A 398 -18.50 20.57 -1.72
N VAL A 399 -18.21 19.78 -2.76
CA VAL A 399 -18.67 20.03 -4.13
C VAL A 399 -19.27 18.77 -4.72
N GLU A 400 -20.34 18.94 -5.48
CA GLU A 400 -20.94 17.88 -6.28
C GLU A 400 -21.02 18.26 -7.75
N CYS A 401 -20.81 17.30 -8.63
CA CYS A 401 -20.96 17.46 -10.07
C CYS A 401 -21.40 16.14 -10.73
N PHE A 402 -21.78 16.21 -12.00
CA PHE A 402 -22.32 15.09 -12.75
C PHE A 402 -21.62 14.94 -14.10
N LYS A 403 -21.51 13.70 -14.58
CA LYS A 403 -21.21 13.46 -16.00
C LYS A 403 -22.51 13.65 -16.81
N PRO A 404 -22.52 14.47 -17.87
CA PRO A 404 -23.71 14.72 -18.68
C PRO A 404 -24.20 13.48 -19.43
#